data_AF-A0A1G4MJ65-F1
#
_entry.id   AF-A0A1G4MJ65-F1
#
_cell.length_a   1.000
_cell.length_b   1.000
_cell.length_c   1.000
_cell.angle_alpha   90.00
_cell.angle_beta   90.00
_cell.angle_gamma   90.00
#
_symmetry.space_group_name_H-M   'P 1'
#
loop_
_entity.id
_entity.type
_entity.pdbx_description
1 polymer ?
#
loop_
_entity_poly.entity_id
_entity_poly.type
_entity_poly.pdbx_seq_one_letter_code
_entity_poly.pdbx_strand_id
1 'polypeptide(L)'
;MENSADSFEYILHLTKLLSTECRSTRQETDHIEQLLKRLAKLTQVSYEDLSREPSSEVREKYEKLNEKSEEEKLVDENLSLLYQIEHQECMNRRIWGMIDQIDDLLASIKKFVVEQKAHRSRNERQFIESIFGKRVANLEASIKDLSRNRETSFQKIELLIKELQYICSEIEWSKIPESKYGQELRQKLTSVENKYDIKLK
;
A
#
# COMPACT_ATOMS: atom_id res chain seq x y z
N MET A 1 -10.07 -6.32 -1.69
CA MET A 1 -11.35 -6.87 -2.20
C MET A 1 -12.37 -6.81 -1.07
N GLU A 2 -12.93 -5.63 -0.79
CA GLU A 2 -13.93 -5.44 0.28
C GLU A 2 -15.26 -4.84 -0.26
N ASN A 3 -15.32 -4.45 -1.54
CA ASN A 3 -16.45 -3.70 -2.09
C ASN A 3 -17.69 -4.54 -2.46
N SER A 4 -17.65 -5.88 -2.34
CA SER A 4 -18.83 -6.72 -2.66
C SER A 4 -19.74 -6.98 -1.47
N ALA A 5 -19.26 -6.78 -0.24
CA ALA A 5 -20.06 -6.94 0.98
C ALA A 5 -21.05 -5.77 1.15
N ASP A 6 -20.61 -4.55 0.85
CA ASP A 6 -21.44 -3.33 0.93
C ASP A 6 -22.67 -3.37 0.01
N SER A 7 -22.56 -3.95 -1.18
CA SER A 7 -23.66 -4.00 -2.14
C SER A 7 -24.84 -4.85 -1.65
N PHE A 8 -24.57 -5.97 -0.97
CA PHE A 8 -25.63 -6.82 -0.41
C PHE A 8 -26.22 -6.23 0.87
N GLU A 9 -25.40 -5.59 1.71
CA GLU A 9 -25.90 -4.86 2.88
C GLU A 9 -26.77 -3.67 2.49
N TYR A 10 -26.41 -2.95 1.43
CA TYR A 10 -27.21 -1.85 0.90
C TYR A 10 -28.57 -2.30 0.35
N ILE A 11 -28.61 -3.40 -0.41
CA ILE A 11 -29.88 -3.99 -0.89
C ILE A 11 -30.74 -4.46 0.27
N LEU A 12 -30.14 -5.09 1.28
CA LEU A 12 -30.85 -5.51 2.49
C LEU A 12 -31.43 -4.31 3.26
N HIS A 13 -30.69 -3.21 3.35
CA HIS A 13 -31.14 -1.99 4.00
C HIS A 13 -32.32 -1.36 3.24
N LEU A 14 -32.23 -1.24 1.92
CA LEU A 14 -33.33 -0.77 1.06
C LEU A 14 -34.58 -1.64 1.21
N THR A 15 -34.43 -2.97 1.23
CA THR A 15 -35.56 -3.89 1.36
C THR A 15 -36.25 -3.77 2.73
N LYS A 16 -35.47 -3.57 3.80
CA LYS A 16 -36.00 -3.31 5.14
C LYS A 16 -36.78 -2.01 5.18
N LEU A 17 -36.22 -0.94 4.59
CA LEU A 17 -36.84 0.38 4.57
C LEU A 17 -38.14 0.38 3.75
N LEU A 18 -38.16 -0.31 2.61
CA LEU A 18 -39.38 -0.48 1.80
C LEU A 18 -40.45 -1.27 2.55
N SER A 19 -40.05 -2.31 3.29
CA SER A 19 -40.98 -3.11 4.11
C SER A 19 -41.58 -2.32 5.26
N THR A 20 -40.81 -1.40 5.87
CA THR A 20 -41.32 -0.51 6.93
C THR A 20 -42.26 0.54 6.35
N GLU A 21 -41.92 1.14 5.21
CA GLU A 21 -42.79 2.09 4.51
C GLU A 21 -44.13 1.44 4.12
N CYS A 22 -44.12 0.26 3.50
CA CYS A 22 -45.36 -0.45 3.17
C CYS A 22 -46.25 -0.74 4.39
N ARG A 23 -45.64 -1.00 5.57
CA ARG A 23 -46.40 -1.18 6.82
C ARG A 23 -46.99 0.14 7.31
N SER A 24 -46.22 1.23 7.23
CA SER A 24 -46.68 2.58 7.56
C SER A 24 -47.86 2.98 6.68
N THR A 25 -47.72 2.86 5.35
CA THR A 25 -48.78 3.18 4.39
C THR A 25 -50.06 2.38 4.65
N ARG A 26 -49.94 1.09 5.05
CA ARG A 26 -51.09 0.28 5.41
C ARG A 26 -51.81 0.80 6.65
N GLN A 27 -51.06 1.20 7.69
CA GLN A 27 -51.63 1.80 8.90
C GLN A 27 -52.32 3.14 8.62
N GLU A 28 -51.72 3.97 7.76
CA GLU A 28 -52.32 5.22 7.30
C GLU A 28 -53.60 4.97 6.50
N THR A 29 -53.60 3.98 5.63
CA THR A 29 -54.79 3.57 4.85
C THR A 29 -55.91 3.09 5.78
N ASP A 30 -55.59 2.24 6.76
CA ASP A 30 -56.55 1.77 7.77
C ASP A 30 -57.10 2.95 8.60
N HIS A 31 -56.27 3.96 8.88
CA HIS A 31 -56.69 5.18 9.58
C HIS A 31 -57.65 6.02 8.74
N ILE A 32 -57.35 6.22 7.45
CA ILE A 32 -58.23 6.90 6.50
C ILE A 32 -59.57 6.17 6.39
N GLU A 33 -59.55 4.84 6.29
CA GLU A 33 -60.77 4.04 6.26
C GLU A 33 -61.61 4.23 7.53
N GLN A 34 -60.99 4.28 8.70
CA GLN A 34 -61.68 4.57 9.96
C GLN A 34 -62.29 5.98 9.99
N LEU A 35 -61.58 6.98 9.45
CA LEU A 35 -62.09 8.34 9.34
C LEU A 35 -63.29 8.41 8.37
N LEU A 36 -63.23 7.73 7.23
CA LEU A 36 -64.35 7.62 6.29
C LEU A 36 -65.56 6.92 6.91
N LYS A 37 -65.34 5.84 7.69
CA LYS A 37 -66.41 5.17 8.45
C LYS A 37 -67.02 6.09 9.53
N ARG A 38 -66.23 6.94 10.16
CA ARG A 38 -66.74 7.96 11.11
C ARG A 38 -67.53 9.04 10.39
N LEU A 39 -67.03 9.52 9.25
CA LEU A 39 -67.71 10.50 8.42
C LEU A 39 -69.08 9.97 7.97
N ALA A 40 -69.13 8.73 7.45
CA ALA A 40 -70.35 8.03 7.07
C ALA A 40 -71.39 8.00 8.20
N LYS A 41 -70.95 7.68 9.43
CA LYS A 41 -71.81 7.69 10.62
C LYS A 41 -72.34 9.08 10.95
N LEU A 42 -71.50 10.11 10.82
CA LEU A 42 -71.88 11.50 11.12
C LEU A 42 -72.84 12.08 10.08
N THR A 43 -72.66 11.74 8.81
CA THR A 43 -73.49 12.23 7.70
C THR A 43 -74.74 11.38 7.45
N GLN A 44 -74.91 10.26 8.16
CA GLN A 44 -75.96 9.25 7.92
C GLN A 44 -75.97 8.72 6.48
N VAL A 45 -74.81 8.76 5.80
CA VAL A 45 -74.62 8.21 4.45
C VAL A 45 -73.88 6.89 4.57
N SER A 46 -74.23 5.90 3.73
CA SER A 46 -73.53 4.61 3.78
C SER A 46 -72.07 4.77 3.34
N TYR A 47 -71.17 3.96 3.91
CA TYR A 47 -69.75 3.96 3.52
C TYR A 47 -69.57 3.62 2.03
N GLU A 48 -70.42 2.75 1.48
CA GLU A 48 -70.42 2.38 0.07
C GLU A 48 -70.88 3.53 -0.84
N ASP A 49 -71.75 4.41 -0.36
CA ASP A 49 -72.17 5.59 -1.12
C ASP A 49 -71.10 6.69 -1.11
N LEU A 50 -70.22 6.71 -0.10
CA LEU A 50 -69.06 7.61 -0.05
C LEU A 50 -67.87 7.09 -0.87
N SER A 51 -67.79 5.78 -1.13
CA SER A 51 -66.73 5.17 -1.94
C SER A 51 -67.10 4.99 -3.42
N ARG A 52 -68.36 5.23 -3.80
CA ARG A 52 -68.81 5.25 -5.19
C ARG A 52 -68.22 6.45 -5.94
N GLU A 53 -67.86 6.22 -7.19
CA GLU A 53 -67.49 7.32 -8.08
C GLU A 53 -68.63 8.34 -8.15
N PRO A 54 -68.35 9.64 -7.94
CA PRO A 54 -69.37 10.67 -7.99
C PRO A 54 -69.98 10.74 -9.39
N SER A 55 -71.27 11.09 -9.46
CA SER A 55 -71.95 11.30 -10.75
C SER A 55 -71.25 12.42 -11.55
N SER A 56 -71.33 12.33 -12.89
CA SER A 56 -70.72 13.30 -13.79
C SER A 56 -71.13 14.76 -13.48
N GLU A 57 -72.38 14.98 -13.06
CA GLU A 57 -72.89 16.30 -12.66
C GLU A 57 -72.23 16.85 -11.38
N VAL A 58 -71.95 15.97 -10.40
CA VAL A 58 -71.25 16.35 -9.16
C VAL A 58 -69.79 16.61 -9.46
N ARG A 59 -69.19 15.82 -10.35
CA ARG A 59 -67.81 15.99 -10.81
C ARG A 59 -67.62 17.30 -11.57
N GLU A 60 -68.52 17.64 -12.50
CA GLU A 60 -68.50 18.92 -13.21
C GLU A 60 -68.72 20.12 -12.27
N LYS A 61 -69.62 19.99 -11.28
CA LYS A 61 -69.81 21.05 -10.27
C LYS A 61 -68.57 21.22 -9.40
N TYR A 62 -67.90 20.13 -9.04
CA TYR A 62 -66.67 20.17 -8.27
C TYR A 62 -65.54 20.79 -9.09
N GLU A 63 -65.37 20.40 -10.36
CA GLU A 63 -64.38 20.97 -11.26
C GLU A 63 -64.59 22.48 -11.48
N LYS A 64 -65.85 22.95 -11.58
CA LYS A 64 -66.17 24.38 -11.65
C LYS A 64 -65.91 25.14 -10.34
N LEU A 65 -66.09 24.49 -9.19
CA LEU A 65 -65.77 25.07 -7.88
C LEU A 65 -64.27 25.04 -7.57
N ASN A 66 -63.52 24.19 -8.25
CA ASN A 66 -62.09 23.96 -8.08
C ASN A 66 -61.25 24.65 -9.18
N GLU A 67 -61.86 25.56 -9.94
CA GLU A 67 -61.14 26.41 -10.89
C GLU A 67 -60.25 27.38 -10.10
N LYS A 68 -58.96 27.03 -10.03
CA LYS A 68 -57.97 27.84 -9.33
C LYS A 68 -57.92 29.25 -9.90
N SER A 69 -57.89 30.24 -9.01
CA SER A 69 -57.67 31.63 -9.41
C SER A 69 -56.29 31.78 -10.06
N GLU A 70 -56.07 32.84 -10.85
CA GLU A 70 -54.72 33.13 -11.38
C GLU A 70 -53.70 33.30 -10.25
N GLU A 71 -54.11 33.89 -9.12
CA GLU A 71 -53.24 34.03 -7.95
C GLU A 71 -52.81 32.67 -7.39
N GLU A 72 -53.74 31.71 -7.27
CA GLU A 72 -53.44 30.35 -6.80
C GLU A 72 -52.51 29.60 -7.77
N LYS A 73 -52.69 29.78 -9.08
CA LYS A 73 -51.78 29.19 -10.08
C LYS A 73 -50.38 29.77 -9.98
N LEU A 74 -50.26 31.09 -9.83
CA LEU A 74 -48.97 31.75 -9.66
C LEU A 74 -48.28 31.33 -8.35
N VAL A 75 -49.04 31.12 -7.28
CA VAL A 75 -48.50 30.60 -6.01
C VAL A 75 -47.95 29.18 -6.20
N ASP A 76 -48.68 28.29 -6.87
CA ASP A 76 -48.23 26.93 -7.14
C ASP A 76 -46.98 26.90 -8.03
N GLU A 77 -46.94 27.73 -9.08
CA GLU A 77 -45.77 27.86 -9.95
C GLU A 77 -44.55 28.34 -9.16
N ASN A 78 -44.73 29.34 -8.29
CA ASN A 78 -43.65 29.89 -7.49
C ASN A 78 -43.13 28.87 -6.45
N LEU A 79 -44.02 28.11 -5.82
CA LEU A 79 -43.64 27.01 -4.92
C LEU A 79 -42.89 25.91 -5.68
N SER A 80 -43.31 25.58 -6.90
CA SER A 80 -42.60 24.62 -7.76
C SER A 80 -41.19 25.11 -8.10
N LEU A 81 -41.04 26.39 -8.45
CA LEU A 81 -39.75 26.99 -8.75
C LEU A 81 -38.83 27.01 -7.53
N LEU A 82 -39.34 27.37 -6.35
CA LEU A 82 -38.59 27.31 -5.09
C LEU A 82 -38.07 25.91 -4.82
N TYR A 83 -38.92 24.89 -4.99
CA TYR A 83 -38.52 23.50 -4.81
C TYR A 83 -37.42 23.08 -5.79
N GLN A 84 -37.53 23.49 -7.06
CA GLN A 84 -36.49 23.20 -8.07
C GLN A 84 -35.16 23.88 -7.73
N ILE A 85 -35.19 25.14 -7.27
CA ILE A 85 -34.00 25.87 -6.84
C ILE A 85 -33.34 25.16 -5.66
N GLU A 86 -34.11 24.79 -4.64
CA GLU A 86 -33.59 24.11 -3.45
C GLU A 86 -32.98 22.75 -3.80
N HIS A 87 -33.63 22.00 -4.69
CA HIS A 87 -33.08 20.73 -5.18
C HIS A 87 -31.76 20.93 -5.94
N GLN A 88 -31.69 21.94 -6.80
CA GLN A 88 -30.47 22.26 -7.54
C GLN A 88 -29.34 22.69 -6.60
N GLU A 89 -29.62 23.51 -5.59
CA GLU A 89 -28.64 23.90 -4.58
C GLU A 89 -28.13 22.72 -3.78
N CYS A 90 -29.02 21.80 -3.38
CA CYS A 90 -28.65 20.58 -2.68
C CYS A 90 -27.69 19.73 -3.52
N MET A 91 -28.00 19.54 -4.81
CA MET A 91 -27.13 18.81 -5.74
C MET A 91 -25.79 19.52 -5.93
N ASN A 92 -25.78 20.84 -6.09
CA ASN A 92 -24.55 21.62 -6.22
C ASN A 92 -23.68 21.48 -4.97
N ARG A 93 -24.25 21.59 -3.75
CA ARG A 93 -23.51 21.38 -2.49
C ARG A 93 -22.87 19.99 -2.44
N ARG A 94 -23.60 18.96 -2.89
CA ARG A 94 -23.08 17.59 -2.93
C ARG A 94 -21.96 17.41 -3.94
N ILE A 95 -22.07 18.03 -5.12
CA ILE A 95 -21.02 18.03 -6.14
C ILE A 95 -19.75 18.71 -5.61
N TRP A 96 -19.89 19.89 -5.00
CA TRP A 96 -18.76 20.58 -4.39
C TRP A 96 -18.09 19.76 -3.28
N GLY A 97 -18.88 19.13 -2.42
CA GLY A 97 -18.33 18.21 -1.41
C GLY A 97 -17.57 17.02 -2.02
N MET A 98 -17.99 16.51 -3.18
CA MET A 98 -17.23 15.47 -3.88
C MET A 98 -15.92 16.02 -4.49
N ILE A 99 -15.93 17.23 -5.02
CA ILE A 99 -14.73 17.89 -5.56
C ILE A 99 -13.71 18.08 -4.44
N ASP A 100 -14.12 18.59 -3.28
CA ASP A 100 -13.25 18.78 -2.11
C ASP A 100 -12.63 17.45 -1.65
N GLN A 101 -13.42 16.37 -1.62
CA GLN A 101 -12.91 15.03 -1.30
C GLN A 101 -11.88 14.52 -2.31
N ILE A 102 -12.09 14.78 -3.60
CA ILE A 102 -11.13 14.42 -4.65
C ILE A 102 -9.82 15.20 -4.46
N ASP A 103 -9.90 16.49 -4.18
CA ASP A 103 -8.72 17.33 -3.96
C ASP A 103 -7.91 16.88 -2.73
N ASP A 104 -8.59 16.51 -1.64
CA ASP A 104 -7.96 15.94 -0.45
C ASP A 104 -7.24 14.61 -0.77
N LEU A 105 -7.88 13.73 -1.55
CA LEU A 105 -7.28 12.47 -1.98
C LEU A 105 -6.06 12.71 -2.87
N LEU A 106 -6.13 13.67 -3.81
CA LEU A 106 -4.99 14.03 -4.66
C LEU A 106 -3.82 14.60 -3.83
N ALA A 107 -4.10 15.43 -2.83
CA ALA A 107 -3.10 15.94 -1.90
C ALA A 107 -2.44 14.81 -1.09
N SER A 108 -3.23 13.83 -0.64
CA SER A 108 -2.74 12.65 0.06
C SER A 108 -1.83 11.78 -0.83
N ILE A 109 -2.26 11.48 -2.05
CA ILE A 109 -1.46 10.73 -3.03
C ILE A 109 -0.13 11.44 -3.30
N LYS A 110 -0.16 12.77 -3.47
CA LYS A 110 1.07 13.56 -3.69
C LYS A 110 2.04 13.44 -2.51
N LYS A 111 1.55 13.52 -1.26
CA LYS A 111 2.37 13.31 -0.06
C LYS A 111 2.97 11.90 -0.03
N PHE A 112 2.13 10.88 -0.28
CA PHE A 112 2.57 9.50 -0.31
C PHE A 112 3.69 9.25 -1.33
N VAL A 113 3.57 9.79 -2.54
CA VAL A 113 4.61 9.65 -3.58
C VAL A 113 5.93 10.29 -3.14
N VAL A 114 5.88 11.46 -2.51
CA VAL A 114 7.08 12.14 -1.98
C VAL A 114 7.73 11.32 -0.87
N GLU A 115 6.93 10.81 0.08
CA GLU A 115 7.40 9.95 1.16
C GLU A 115 8.01 8.65 0.65
N GLN A 116 7.36 7.99 -0.31
CA GLN A 116 7.85 6.75 -0.91
C GLN A 116 9.18 6.97 -1.64
N LYS A 117 9.33 8.10 -2.35
CA LYS A 117 10.60 8.46 -3.00
C LYS A 117 11.71 8.68 -1.98
N ALA A 118 11.42 9.39 -0.88
CA ALA A 118 12.38 9.60 0.20
C ALA A 118 12.78 8.27 0.88
N HIS A 119 11.82 7.40 1.16
CA HIS A 119 12.06 6.07 1.71
C HIS A 119 12.91 5.20 0.80
N ARG A 120 12.65 5.21 -0.51
CA ARG A 120 13.45 4.46 -1.48
C ARG A 120 14.92 4.90 -1.47
N SER A 121 15.18 6.20 -1.52
CA SER A 121 16.55 6.72 -1.47
C SER A 121 17.25 6.39 -0.14
N ARG A 122 16.52 6.38 0.99
CA ARG A 122 17.07 5.96 2.29
C ARG A 122 17.42 4.47 2.31
N ASN A 123 16.53 3.63 1.80
CA ASN A 123 16.76 2.18 1.72
C ASN A 123 17.94 1.84 0.80
N GLU A 124 18.06 2.53 -0.35
CA GLU A 124 19.19 2.36 -1.26
C GLU A 124 20.52 2.73 -0.58
N ARG A 125 20.58 3.86 0.15
CA ARG A 125 21.76 4.24 0.93
C ARG A 125 22.10 3.22 2.01
N GLN A 126 21.09 2.78 2.77
CA GLN A 126 21.28 1.79 3.83
C GLN A 126 21.74 0.44 3.28
N PHE A 127 21.27 0.03 2.10
CA PHE A 127 21.76 -1.15 1.41
C PHE A 127 23.23 -1.02 0.99
N ILE A 128 23.61 0.12 0.41
CA ILE A 128 25.00 0.41 0.03
C ILE A 128 25.91 0.37 1.27
N GLU A 129 25.56 1.10 2.33
CA GLU A 129 26.39 1.13 3.54
C GLU A 129 26.48 -0.23 4.23
N SER A 130 25.36 -0.93 4.39
CA SER A 130 25.31 -2.18 5.15
C SER A 130 25.92 -3.36 4.41
N ILE A 131 25.74 -3.47 3.10
CA ILE A 131 26.25 -4.61 2.32
C ILE A 131 27.57 -4.28 1.65
N PHE A 132 27.65 -3.19 0.88
CA PHE A 132 28.90 -2.83 0.21
C PHE A 132 29.95 -2.36 1.21
N GLY A 133 29.59 -1.48 2.15
CA GLY A 133 30.52 -1.01 3.18
C GLY A 133 31.15 -2.15 3.98
N LYS A 134 30.35 -3.12 4.44
CA LYS A 134 30.86 -4.31 5.16
C LYS A 134 31.74 -5.19 4.27
N ARG A 135 31.36 -5.42 3.01
CA ARG A 135 32.16 -6.24 2.08
C ARG A 135 33.50 -5.59 1.77
N VAL A 136 33.52 -4.27 1.55
CA VAL A 136 34.75 -3.51 1.32
C VAL A 136 35.65 -3.57 2.57
N ALA A 137 35.10 -3.30 3.76
CA ALA A 137 35.87 -3.38 5.00
C ALA A 137 36.46 -4.78 5.25
N ASN A 138 35.69 -5.84 4.98
CA ASN A 138 36.19 -7.21 5.09
C ASN A 138 37.30 -7.51 4.09
N LEU A 139 37.17 -6.99 2.86
CA LEU A 139 38.18 -7.16 1.81
C LEU A 139 39.47 -6.40 2.16
N GLU A 140 39.37 -5.18 2.67
CA GLU A 140 40.51 -4.40 3.16
C GLU A 140 41.21 -5.09 4.34
N ALA A 141 40.45 -5.65 5.29
CA ALA A 141 41.01 -6.44 6.38
C ALA A 141 41.76 -7.68 5.85
N SER A 142 41.15 -8.39 4.90
CA SER A 142 41.77 -9.57 4.27
C SER A 142 43.06 -9.23 3.52
N ILE A 143 43.10 -8.08 2.82
CA ILE A 143 44.31 -7.60 2.15
C ILE A 143 45.42 -7.28 3.15
N LYS A 144 45.08 -6.63 4.27
CA LYS A 144 46.05 -6.32 5.34
C LYS A 144 46.61 -7.61 5.95
N ASP A 145 45.75 -8.59 6.23
CA ASP A 145 46.17 -9.87 6.79
C ASP A 145 47.06 -10.66 5.82
N LEU A 146 46.70 -10.71 4.53
CA LEU A 146 47.53 -11.34 3.50
C LEU A 146 48.90 -10.65 3.36
N SER A 147 48.94 -9.32 3.41
CA SER A 147 50.18 -8.55 3.33
C SER A 147 51.08 -8.83 4.54
N ARG A 148 50.50 -8.88 5.74
CA ARG A 148 51.21 -9.23 6.97
C ARG A 148 51.72 -10.67 6.96
N ASN A 149 50.91 -11.61 6.50
CA ASN A 149 51.28 -13.02 6.38
C ASN A 149 52.40 -13.22 5.34
N ARG A 150 52.35 -12.46 4.24
CA ARG A 150 53.41 -12.41 3.24
C ARG A 150 54.71 -11.95 3.88
N GLU A 151 54.71 -10.81 4.56
CA GLU A 151 55.90 -10.25 5.22
C GLU A 151 56.48 -11.21 6.27
N THR A 152 55.62 -11.80 7.10
CA THR A 152 56.02 -12.79 8.11
C THR A 152 56.62 -14.04 7.46
N SER A 153 56.04 -14.52 6.34
CA SER A 153 56.57 -15.65 5.59
C SER A 153 57.95 -15.33 5.00
N PHE A 154 58.13 -14.12 4.44
CA PHE A 154 59.44 -13.68 3.94
C PHE A 154 60.49 -13.64 5.04
N GLN A 155 60.17 -13.07 6.21
CA GLN A 155 61.10 -13.06 7.34
C GLN A 155 61.47 -14.47 7.81
N LYS A 156 60.50 -15.39 7.89
CA LYS A 156 60.76 -16.79 8.26
C LYS A 156 61.64 -17.50 7.22
N ILE A 157 61.38 -17.30 5.93
CA ILE A 157 62.20 -17.85 4.86
C ILE A 157 63.63 -17.29 4.94
N GLU A 158 63.79 -15.99 5.17
CA GLU A 158 65.10 -15.37 5.32
C GLU A 158 65.87 -15.91 6.53
N LEU A 159 65.20 -16.12 7.67
CA LEU A 159 65.80 -16.76 8.85
C LEU A 159 66.24 -18.19 8.55
N LEU A 160 65.39 -19.00 7.90
CA LEU A 160 65.74 -20.37 7.52
C LEU A 160 66.91 -20.41 6.54
N ILE A 161 66.99 -19.46 5.61
CA ILE A 161 68.14 -19.33 4.70
C ILE A 161 69.41 -19.01 5.49
N LYS A 162 69.35 -18.08 6.45
CA LYS A 162 70.50 -17.73 7.32
C LYS A 162 70.95 -18.90 8.18
N GLU A 163 70.02 -19.63 8.80
CA GLU A 163 70.32 -20.84 9.57
C GLU A 163 70.95 -21.92 8.68
N LEU A 164 70.42 -22.12 7.47
CA LEU A 164 70.97 -23.08 6.52
C LEU A 164 72.38 -22.67 6.06
N GLN A 165 72.62 -21.39 5.79
CA GLN A 165 73.95 -20.84 5.49
C GLN A 165 74.91 -21.04 6.66
N TYR A 166 74.46 -20.79 7.89
CA TYR A 166 75.26 -20.99 9.10
C TYR A 166 75.67 -22.46 9.25
N ILE A 167 74.72 -23.40 9.17
CA ILE A 167 74.99 -24.85 9.21
C ILE A 167 75.94 -25.25 8.09
N CYS A 168 75.75 -24.74 6.88
CA CYS A 168 76.64 -25.03 5.76
C CYS A 168 78.05 -24.44 5.97
N SER A 169 78.21 -23.34 6.70
CA SER A 169 79.51 -22.74 7.02
C SER A 169 80.27 -23.46 8.14
N GLU A 170 79.56 -24.10 9.08
CA GLU A 170 80.18 -24.91 10.15
C GLU A 170 80.70 -26.28 9.64
N ILE A 171 80.21 -26.73 8.49
CA ILE A 171 80.64 -27.98 7.88
C ILE A 171 82.01 -27.78 7.23
N GLU A 172 83.03 -28.49 7.72
CA GLU A 172 84.32 -28.62 7.04
C GLU A 172 84.18 -29.47 5.78
N TRP A 173 83.75 -28.85 4.67
CA TRP A 173 83.53 -29.50 3.38
C TRP A 173 84.76 -30.24 2.85
N SER A 174 85.97 -29.89 3.31
CA SER A 174 87.24 -30.52 2.99
C SER A 174 87.47 -31.88 3.66
N LYS A 175 86.76 -32.19 4.76
CA LYS A 175 86.85 -33.48 5.47
C LYS A 175 85.75 -34.48 5.12
N ILE A 176 84.77 -34.08 4.29
CA ILE A 176 83.71 -34.99 3.83
C ILE A 176 84.31 -35.98 2.82
N PRO A 177 84.22 -37.30 3.06
CA PRO A 177 84.76 -38.30 2.13
C PRO A 177 84.04 -38.24 0.78
N GLU A 178 84.74 -38.50 -0.32
CA GLU A 178 84.20 -38.68 -1.68
C GLU A 178 83.33 -39.95 -1.84
N SER A 179 82.67 -40.37 -0.75
CA SER A 179 81.62 -41.38 -0.79
C SER A 179 80.46 -40.90 -1.67
N LYS A 180 79.73 -41.87 -2.24
CA LYS A 180 78.51 -41.64 -3.04
C LYS A 180 77.53 -40.69 -2.35
N TYR A 181 77.38 -40.81 -1.03
CA TYR A 181 76.52 -39.96 -0.20
C TYR A 181 76.99 -38.50 -0.10
N GLY A 182 78.31 -38.26 -0.05
CA GLY A 182 78.88 -36.91 -0.03
C GLY A 182 78.71 -36.18 -1.37
N GLN A 183 78.80 -36.90 -2.49
CA GLN A 183 78.53 -36.36 -3.82
C GLN A 183 77.04 -36.05 -4.02
N GLU A 184 76.14 -36.93 -3.60
CA GLU A 184 74.69 -36.70 -3.64
C GLU A 184 74.28 -35.48 -2.80
N LEU A 185 74.89 -35.29 -1.62
CA LEU A 185 74.64 -34.12 -0.77
C LEU A 185 75.09 -32.82 -1.45
N ARG A 186 76.28 -32.81 -2.06
CA ARG A 186 76.78 -31.64 -2.80
C ARG A 186 75.91 -31.32 -4.01
N GLN A 187 75.46 -32.33 -4.75
CA GLN A 187 74.55 -32.14 -5.88
C GLN A 187 73.19 -31.59 -5.44
N LYS A 188 72.63 -32.07 -4.33
CA LYS A 188 71.38 -31.53 -3.77
C LYS A 188 71.52 -30.08 -3.31
N LEU A 189 72.65 -29.72 -2.68
CA LEU A 189 72.93 -28.34 -2.30
C LEU A 189 73.06 -27.42 -3.51
N THR A 190 73.86 -27.80 -4.52
CA THR A 190 74.00 -27.00 -5.75
C THR A 190 72.69 -26.91 -6.54
N SER A 191 71.85 -27.95 -6.50
CA SER A 191 70.49 -27.90 -7.05
C SER A 191 69.60 -26.89 -6.33
N VAL A 192 69.69 -26.81 -5.00
CA VAL A 192 68.95 -25.82 -4.19
C VAL A 192 69.47 -24.41 -4.45
N GLU A 193 70.80 -24.22 -4.51
CA GLU A 193 71.43 -22.93 -4.84
C GLU A 193 70.96 -22.42 -6.20
N ASN A 194 70.99 -23.28 -7.22
CA ASN A 194 70.59 -22.92 -8.58
C ASN A 194 69.08 -22.72 -8.75
N LYS A 195 68.25 -23.50 -8.02
CA LYS A 195 66.79 -23.44 -8.15
C LYS A 195 66.19 -22.20 -7.49
N TYR A 196 66.80 -21.72 -6.41
CA TYR A 196 66.30 -20.59 -5.64
C TYR A 196 67.18 -19.34 -5.73
N ASP A 197 68.28 -19.40 -6.51
CA ASP A 197 69.27 -18.33 -6.67
C ASP A 197 69.84 -17.83 -5.32
N ILE A 198 70.18 -18.78 -4.45
CA ILE A 198 70.73 -18.52 -3.11
C ILE A 198 72.15 -19.08 -3.05
N LYS A 199 73.08 -18.35 -2.45
CA LYS A 199 74.42 -18.86 -2.13
C LYS A 199 74.40 -19.49 -0.73
N LEU A 200 74.63 -20.79 -0.63
CA LEU A 200 74.68 -21.53 0.64
C LEU A 200 76.12 -21.81 1.11
N LYS A 201 77.10 -21.47 0.28
CA LYS A 201 78.54 -21.57 0.52
C LYS A 201 79.24 -20.23 0.33
#